data_AF-A0A920M8D5-F1
#
_entry.id   AF-A0A920M8D5-F1
#
_cell.length_a   1.000
_cell.length_b   1.000
_cell.length_c   1.000
_cell.angle_alpha   90.00
_cell.angle_beta   90.00
_cell.angle_gamma   90.00
#
_symmetry.space_group_name_H-M   'P 1'
#
loop_
_entity.id
_entity.type
_entity.pdbx_description
1 polymer ?
#
loop_
_entity_poly.entity_id
_entity_poly.type
_entity_poly.pdbx_seq_one_letter_code
_entity_poly.pdbx_strand_id
1 'polypeptide(L)' 'MKLTSAGATYPYGIDSEDSNIRIAPTACNMEELESALEILVICICLANLRKTNN' A
#
# COMPACT_ATOMS: atom_id res chain seq x y z
N MET A 1 -10.41 9.49 -5.65
CA MET A 1 -9.26 8.60 -5.90
C MET A 1 -9.48 7.30 -5.12
N LYS A 2 -9.29 6.12 -5.72
CA LYS A 2 -9.48 4.82 -5.04
C LYS A 2 -8.12 4.14 -4.93
N LEU A 3 -7.78 3.60 -3.76
CA LEU A 3 -6.57 2.78 -3.60
C LEU A 3 -6.71 1.48 -4.41
N THR A 4 -5.59 0.98 -4.95
CA THR A 4 -5.58 -0.35 -5.56
C THR A 4 -5.86 -1.39 -4.48
N SER A 5 -6.81 -2.30 -4.72
CA SER A 5 -7.12 -3.39 -3.79
C SER A 5 -5.91 -4.33 -3.62
N ALA A 6 -5.74 -4.89 -2.41
CA ALA A 6 -4.77 -5.96 -2.18
C ALA A 6 -5.03 -7.15 -3.12
N GLY A 7 -3.96 -7.84 -3.53
CA GLY A 7 -4.05 -8.96 -4.46
C GLY A 7 -4.37 -8.59 -5.91
N ALA A 8 -4.62 -7.32 -6.25
CA ALA A 8 -4.99 -6.91 -7.61
C ALA A 8 -3.94 -7.21 -8.69
N THR A 9 -2.68 -7.46 -8.30
CA THR A 9 -1.59 -7.86 -9.21
C THR A 9 -1.46 -9.38 -9.36
N TYR A 10 -2.34 -10.16 -8.72
CA TYR A 10 -2.30 -11.62 -8.71
C TYR A 10 -3.51 -12.22 -9.43
N PRO A 11 -3.38 -13.42 -10.01
CA PRO A 11 -4.52 -14.16 -10.54
C PRO A 11 -5.62 -14.31 -9.48
N TYR A 12 -6.87 -14.07 -9.90
CA TYR A 12 -8.05 -14.17 -9.04
C TYR A 12 -8.07 -13.22 -7.84
N GLY A 13 -7.14 -12.25 -7.76
CA GLY A 13 -7.10 -11.28 -6.66
C GLY A 13 -6.50 -11.83 -5.36
N ILE A 14 -5.76 -12.95 -5.41
CA ILE A 14 -5.24 -13.64 -4.22
C ILE A 14 -3.70 -13.50 -4.18
N ASP A 15 -3.20 -12.64 -3.30
CA ASP A 15 -1.78 -12.62 -2.90
C ASP A 15 -1.60 -13.60 -1.72
N SER A 16 -0.90 -14.71 -1.92
CA SER A 16 -0.76 -15.76 -0.91
C SER A 16 -0.02 -15.31 0.34
N GLU A 17 0.85 -14.31 0.21
CA GLU A 17 1.67 -13.80 1.30
C GLU A 17 1.16 -12.48 1.88
N ASP A 18 0.05 -11.94 1.33
CA ASP A 18 -0.53 -10.64 1.70
C ASP A 18 0.54 -9.54 1.83
N SER A 19 1.38 -9.40 0.80
CA SER A 19 2.67 -8.70 0.88
C SER A 19 2.88 -7.61 -0.18
N ASN A 20 2.03 -7.54 -1.21
CA ASN A 20 2.20 -6.61 -2.32
C ASN A 20 1.17 -5.48 -2.33
N ILE A 21 1.68 -4.26 -2.49
CA ILE A 21 0.87 -3.05 -2.66
C ILE A 21 1.28 -2.38 -3.97
N ARG A 22 0.34 -2.20 -4.90
CA ARG A 22 0.57 -1.50 -6.17
C ARG A 22 0.31 0.00 -6.03
N ILE A 23 1.34 0.81 -6.32
CA ILE A 23 1.26 2.28 -6.34
C ILE A 23 1.18 2.77 -7.79
N ALA A 24 0.32 3.77 -8.05
CA ALA A 24 0.15 4.41 -9.36
C ALA A 24 0.54 5.90 -9.30
N PRO A 25 1.83 6.24 -9.39
CA PRO A 25 2.34 7.58 -9.11
C PRO A 25 1.93 8.63 -10.16
N THR A 26 1.57 8.21 -11.38
CA THR A 26 1.14 9.12 -12.46
C THR A 26 -0.26 9.70 -12.26
N ALA A 27 -0.97 9.32 -11.19
CA ALA A 27 -2.34 9.77 -10.91
C ALA A 27 -2.42 11.05 -10.07
N CYS A 28 -1.28 11.56 -9.60
CA CYS A 28 -1.17 12.74 -8.74
C CYS A 28 0.04 13.59 -9.16
N ASN A 29 0.09 14.85 -8.69
CA ASN A 29 1.28 15.68 -8.83
C ASN A 29 2.33 15.32 -7.75
N MET A 30 3.52 15.94 -7.82
CA MET A 30 4.64 15.58 -6.93
C MET A 30 4.38 15.87 -5.45
N GLU A 31 3.72 16.99 -5.12
CA GLU A 31 3.45 17.39 -3.73
C GLU A 31 2.41 16.46 -3.06
N GLU A 32 1.36 16.13 -3.81
CA GLU A 32 0.36 15.14 -3.39
C GLU A 32 0.97 13.73 -3.24
N LEU A 33 1.84 13.34 -4.17
CA LEU A 33 2.51 12.04 -4.13
C LEU A 33 3.39 11.91 -2.90
N GLU A 34 4.19 12.94 -2.59
CA GLU A 34 5.07 12.97 -1.43
C GLU A 34 4.26 12.81 -0.13
N SER A 35 3.22 13.63 0.04
CA SER A 35 2.31 13.57 1.20
C SER A 35 1.64 12.19 1.33
N ALA A 36 1.19 11.61 0.22
CA ALA A 36 0.55 10.30 0.22
C ALA A 36 1.51 9.16 0.59
N LEU A 37 2.76 9.23 0.12
CA LEU A 37 3.78 8.23 0.41
C LEU A 37 4.24 8.29 1.87
N GLU A 38 4.34 9.47 2.47
CA GLU A 38 4.63 9.60 3.91
C GLU A 38 3.57 8.87 4.76
N ILE A 39 2.29 9.10 4.46
CA ILE A 39 1.18 8.44 5.14
C ILE A 39 1.24 6.91 4.92
N LEU A 40 1.52 6.47 3.68
CA LEU A 40 1.66 5.05 3.36
C LEU A 40 2.77 4.39 4.20
N VAL A 41 3.94 5.03 4.33
CA VAL A 41 5.05 4.53 5.15
C VAL A 41 4.64 4.41 6.62
N ILE A 42 3.94 5.40 7.16
CA ILE A 42 3.42 5.35 8.54
C ILE A 42 2.49 4.15 8.72
N CYS A 43 1.56 3.92 7.78
CA CYS A 43 0.66 2.77 7.82
C CYS A 43 1.42 1.43 7.80
N ILE A 44 2.46 1.30 6.97
CA ILE A 44 3.30 0.09 6.89
C ILE A 44 4.02 -0.15 8.22
N CYS A 45 4.62 0.89 8.81
CA CYS A 45 5.28 0.80 10.11
C CYS A 45 4.31 0.34 11.21
N LEU A 46 3.11 0.94 11.26
CA LEU A 46 2.08 0.56 12.23
C LEU A 46 1.60 -0.88 12.05
N ALA A 47 1.39 -1.32 10.80
CA ALA A 47 1.01 -2.70 10.50
C ALA A 47 2.10 -3.69 10.93
N ASN A 48 3.37 -3.36 10.66
CA ASN A 48 4.51 -4.19 11.06
C ASN A 48 4.65 -4.30 12.59
N LEU A 49 4.50 -3.18 13.31
CA LEU A 49 4.51 -3.16 14.78
C LEU A 49 3.37 -4.02 15.35
N ARG A 50 2.16 -3.93 14.78
CA ARG A 50 1.02 -4.76 15.20
C ARG A 50 1.24 -6.25 14.93
N LYS A 51 1.87 -6.59 13.81
CA LYS A 51 2.19 -7.99 13.45
C LYS A 51 3.25 -8.58 14.38
N THR A 52 4.24 -7.79 14.78
CA THR A 52 5.34 -8.24 15.65
C THR A 52 4.94 -8.35 17.13
N ASN A 53 3.95 -7.57 17.57
CA ASN A 53 3.45 -7.57 18.96
C ASN A 53 2.33 -8.60 19.23
N ASN A 54 1.99 -9.44 18.25
CA ASN A 54 1.08 -10.58 18.37
C ASN A 54 1.87 -11.89 18.30
#